data_AF-A0A5C6BGY9-F1
#
_entry.id   AF-A0A5C6BGY9-F1
#
_cell.length_a   1.000
_cell.length_b   1.000
_cell.length_c   1.000
_cell.angle_alpha   90.00
_cell.angle_beta   90.00
_cell.angle_gamma   90.00
#
_symmetry.space_group_name_H-M   'P 1'
#
loop_
_entity.id
_entity.type
_entity.pdbx_description
1 polymer ?
#
loop_
_entity_poly.entity_id
_entity_poly.type
_entity_poly.pdbx_seq_one_letter_code
_entity_poly.pdbx_strand_id
1 'polypeptide(L)'
;MAAPRRVRRDAPFSHRTCCITCSKTWHSESPSRFQKTSRKAAKSLRYRPSCTLRPLRLGVRLFRQCDFDFIVSDEDTVMKLHGNGRYNRRYVTERQSCSSQPSDLNRDRIEAMDPTFSRLEAVLNSCFNSGPVLEATIASAEVELGLLFPPSYRLFLSRFGASLGNGIEIYGLPPSTDPDQPPQWSDVITATVRLRPHSLPENSVEISHDGMEYGYFLQCSTSDPQFEGPVIEWGPSHDGGQVVALSFMEFLQQQLSR
;
A
#
# COMPACT_ATOMS: atom_id res chain seq x y z
N MET A 1 -41.90 -55.30 13.39
CA MET A 1 -42.78 -54.14 13.08
C MET A 1 -42.65 -53.14 14.22
N ALA A 2 -41.85 -52.08 14.02
CA ALA A 2 -41.54 -51.08 15.04
C ALA A 2 -42.19 -49.74 14.65
N ALA A 3 -42.90 -49.13 15.59
CA ALA A 3 -43.59 -47.85 15.40
C ALA A 3 -42.60 -46.65 15.46
N PRO A 4 -42.82 -45.57 14.70
CA PRO A 4 -41.94 -44.41 14.74
C PRO A 4 -42.29 -43.46 15.91
N ARG A 5 -41.25 -43.04 16.64
CA ARG A 5 -41.30 -42.01 17.69
C ARG A 5 -41.50 -40.62 17.06
N ARG A 6 -42.52 -39.89 17.54
CA ARG A 6 -42.74 -38.47 17.22
C ARG A 6 -41.70 -37.60 17.92
N VAL A 7 -40.95 -36.80 17.16
CA VAL A 7 -40.08 -35.74 17.66
C VAL A 7 -40.89 -34.43 17.72
N ARG A 8 -40.81 -33.74 18.85
CA ARG A 8 -41.48 -32.45 19.13
C ARG A 8 -40.82 -31.34 18.33
N ARG A 9 -41.65 -30.40 17.83
CA ARG A 9 -41.22 -29.14 17.23
C ARG A 9 -41.10 -28.10 18.33
N ASP A 10 -39.90 -27.56 18.52
CA ASP A 10 -39.67 -26.33 19.27
C ASP A 10 -39.36 -25.20 18.28
N ALA A 11 -40.14 -24.12 18.37
CA ALA A 11 -39.79 -22.76 18.00
C ALA A 11 -39.85 -21.94 19.33
N PRO A 12 -39.30 -20.72 19.48
CA PRO A 12 -38.86 -19.77 18.45
C PRO A 12 -37.52 -19.07 18.78
N PHE A 13 -36.92 -18.33 17.83
CA PHE A 13 -36.20 -17.09 18.18
C PHE A 13 -36.20 -16.15 16.97
N SER A 14 -36.82 -14.98 17.17
CA SER A 14 -36.91 -13.87 16.22
C SER A 14 -35.79 -12.88 16.55
N HIS A 15 -34.85 -12.65 15.64
CA HIS A 15 -33.98 -11.49 15.69
C HIS A 15 -33.96 -10.76 14.35
N ARG A 16 -34.51 -9.54 14.45
CA ARG A 16 -34.49 -8.36 13.60
C ARG A 16 -33.36 -8.32 12.55
N THR A 17 -33.76 -8.36 11.29
CA THR A 17 -33.04 -7.84 10.13
C THR A 17 -32.97 -6.32 10.18
N CYS A 18 -31.75 -5.76 10.15
CA CYS A 18 -31.53 -4.35 9.84
C CYS A 18 -31.21 -4.24 8.34
N CYS A 19 -32.24 -3.93 7.55
CA CYS A 19 -32.09 -3.55 6.15
C CYS A 19 -31.84 -2.05 6.07
N ILE A 20 -30.63 -1.62 5.71
CA ILE A 20 -30.41 -0.28 5.15
C ILE A 20 -30.08 -0.47 3.68
N THR A 21 -31.13 -0.49 2.88
CA THR A 21 -31.06 -0.31 1.42
C THR A 21 -30.78 1.17 1.14
N CYS A 22 -29.57 1.49 0.69
CA CYS A 22 -29.27 2.79 0.10
C CYS A 22 -29.47 2.69 -1.43
N SER A 23 -30.73 2.80 -1.85
CA SER A 23 -31.12 2.82 -3.26
C SER A 23 -30.81 4.22 -3.83
N LYS A 24 -29.64 4.42 -4.44
CA LYS A 24 -29.44 5.56 -5.34
C LYS A 24 -29.89 5.17 -6.74
N THR A 25 -31.13 5.52 -7.06
CA THR A 25 -31.67 5.56 -8.41
C THR A 25 -30.84 6.51 -9.28
N TRP A 26 -30.07 5.95 -10.21
CA TRP A 26 -29.49 6.67 -11.33
C TRP A 26 -30.54 6.75 -12.45
N HIS A 27 -31.00 7.96 -12.75
CA HIS A 27 -31.76 8.24 -13.97
C HIS A 27 -30.79 8.37 -15.14
N SER A 28 -30.81 7.40 -16.05
CA SER A 28 -30.16 7.50 -17.36
C SER A 28 -31.04 8.31 -18.30
N GLU A 29 -30.77 9.61 -18.45
CA GLU A 29 -31.29 10.38 -19.58
C GLU A 29 -30.45 10.08 -20.82
N SER A 30 -31.12 9.56 -21.85
CA SER A 30 -30.58 9.38 -23.19
C SER A 30 -30.69 10.68 -23.99
N PRO A 31 -29.64 11.16 -24.68
CA PRO A 31 -29.82 12.08 -25.79
C PRO A 31 -29.77 11.34 -27.12
N SER A 32 -30.89 11.45 -27.83
CA SER A 32 -31.09 11.12 -29.23
C SER A 32 -30.06 11.75 -30.17
N ARG A 33 -29.53 10.91 -31.07
CA ARG A 33 -29.48 11.10 -32.53
C ARG A 33 -29.38 12.56 -33.04
N PHE A 34 -28.19 12.97 -33.47
CA PHE A 34 -28.02 14.06 -34.45
C PHE A 34 -26.99 13.67 -35.50
N GLN A 35 -27.38 13.79 -36.78
CA GLN A 35 -26.56 13.53 -37.97
C GLN A 35 -26.34 14.85 -38.73
N LYS A 36 -25.12 14.99 -39.29
CA LYS A 36 -24.66 15.91 -40.37
C LYS A 36 -24.52 17.38 -39.94
N THR A 37 -23.53 18.20 -40.33
CA THR A 37 -22.79 18.36 -41.60
C THR A 37 -21.43 19.10 -41.43
N SER A 38 -20.46 18.73 -42.28
CA SER A 38 -19.37 19.50 -42.94
C SER A 38 -19.06 20.98 -42.63
N ARG A 39 -17.73 21.28 -42.67
CA ARG A 39 -16.98 22.47 -43.18
C ARG A 39 -16.19 23.33 -42.16
N LYS A 40 -14.87 23.31 -42.40
CA LYS A 40 -13.82 24.35 -42.29
C LYS A 40 -14.16 25.67 -41.57
N ALA A 41 -13.33 26.04 -40.59
CA ALA A 41 -12.63 27.34 -40.55
C ALA A 41 -11.58 27.37 -39.43
N ALA A 42 -10.34 27.69 -39.81
CA ALA A 42 -9.29 28.10 -38.89
C ALA A 42 -9.62 29.49 -38.32
N LYS A 43 -9.57 29.64 -36.99
CA LYS A 43 -9.47 30.96 -36.34
C LYS A 43 -8.62 30.87 -35.07
N SER A 44 -7.55 31.67 -35.11
CA SER A 44 -6.67 32.07 -34.02
C SER A 44 -7.45 32.48 -32.76
N LEU A 45 -7.16 31.82 -31.64
CA LEU A 45 -7.59 32.24 -30.31
C LEU A 45 -6.39 32.84 -29.58
N ARG A 46 -6.48 34.16 -29.33
CA ARG A 46 -5.56 34.90 -28.46
C ARG A 46 -5.94 34.63 -27.00
N TYR A 47 -4.94 34.24 -26.23
CA TYR A 47 -4.98 34.10 -24.78
C TYR A 47 -5.13 35.47 -24.12
N ARG A 48 -6.13 35.63 -23.24
CA ARG A 48 -6.26 36.76 -22.30
C ARG A 48 -6.55 36.18 -20.91
N PRO A 49 -5.70 36.37 -19.89
CA PRO A 49 -6.08 36.13 -18.52
C PRO A 49 -6.69 37.40 -17.93
N SER A 50 -7.93 37.32 -17.45
CA SER A 50 -8.52 38.31 -16.55
C SER A 50 -8.88 37.60 -15.25
N CYS A 51 -7.99 37.69 -14.25
CA CYS A 51 -8.28 37.31 -12.88
C CYS A 51 -9.06 38.44 -12.21
N THR A 52 -10.33 38.21 -11.90
CA THR A 52 -11.09 39.04 -10.96
C THR A 52 -11.20 38.29 -9.63
N LEU A 53 -10.49 38.80 -8.62
CA LEU A 53 -10.62 38.40 -7.21
C LEU A 53 -12.02 38.77 -6.70
N ARG A 54 -12.75 37.81 -6.14
CA ARG A 54 -13.90 38.04 -5.27
C ARG A 54 -13.49 37.75 -3.82
N PRO A 55 -13.77 38.64 -2.86
CA PRO A 55 -13.58 38.34 -1.45
C PRO A 55 -14.74 37.46 -0.95
N LEU A 56 -14.43 36.26 -0.46
CA LEU A 56 -15.39 35.45 0.30
C LEU A 56 -15.31 35.82 1.78
N ARG A 57 -16.49 36.14 2.33
CA ARG A 57 -16.73 36.50 3.72
C ARG A 57 -16.48 35.31 4.65
N LEU A 58 -15.91 35.61 5.82
CA LEU A 58 -15.78 34.71 6.96
C LEU A 58 -17.14 34.11 7.36
N GLY A 59 -17.16 32.79 7.52
CA GLY A 59 -18.22 32.03 8.18
C GLY A 59 -17.60 30.90 8.98
N VAL A 60 -17.21 31.21 10.22
CA VAL A 60 -16.68 30.24 11.19
C VAL A 60 -17.80 29.29 11.60
N ARG A 61 -17.62 27.98 11.36
CA ARG A 61 -18.32 26.93 12.11
C ARG A 61 -17.28 26.00 12.70
N LEU A 62 -17.17 26.07 14.03
CA LEU A 62 -16.49 25.10 14.87
C LEU A 62 -17.17 23.74 14.73
N PHE A 63 -16.41 22.73 14.33
CA PHE A 63 -16.66 21.35 14.73
C PHE A 63 -15.44 20.88 15.52
N ARG A 64 -15.70 20.50 16.77
CA ARG A 64 -14.79 19.69 17.60
C ARG A 64 -14.67 18.30 16.95
N GLN A 65 -13.47 17.72 16.91
CA GLN A 65 -13.15 16.45 17.58
C GLN A 65 -11.66 16.07 17.40
N CYS A 66 -11.07 15.59 18.50
CA CYS A 66 -9.85 14.77 18.64
C CYS A 66 -8.48 15.48 18.57
N ASP A 67 -8.04 15.87 19.77
CA ASP A 67 -6.68 16.23 20.15
C ASP A 67 -5.68 15.09 19.91
N PHE A 68 -4.57 15.40 19.23
CA PHE A 68 -3.26 14.80 19.44
C PHE A 68 -2.21 15.80 18.95
N ASP A 69 -1.97 16.85 19.75
CA ASP A 69 -0.86 17.77 19.52
C ASP A 69 0.41 17.17 20.14
N PHE A 70 1.36 16.81 19.28
CA PHE A 70 2.77 16.71 19.67
C PHE A 70 3.31 18.14 19.75
N ILE A 71 3.53 18.63 20.97
CA ILE A 71 4.24 19.88 21.21
C ILE A 71 5.74 19.61 20.99
N VAL A 72 6.28 20.09 19.88
CA VAL A 72 7.72 20.37 19.76
C VAL A 72 7.87 21.87 19.95
N SER A 73 8.22 22.29 21.17
CA SER A 73 8.58 23.67 21.47
C SER A 73 10.00 23.92 20.95
N ASP A 74 10.13 24.66 19.86
CA ASP A 74 11.37 25.37 19.50
C ASP A 74 11.22 26.81 20.01
N GLU A 75 11.83 27.10 21.16
CA GLU A 75 11.79 28.43 21.77
C GLU A 75 12.78 29.39 21.11
N ASP A 76 12.21 30.42 20.47
CA ASP A 76 12.59 31.83 20.48
C ASP A 76 14.03 32.20 20.93
N THR A 77 14.89 32.45 19.94
CA THR A 77 16.09 33.27 20.12
C THR A 77 15.78 34.74 19.81
N VAL A 78 15.39 35.50 20.83
CA VAL A 78 15.40 36.97 20.81
C VAL A 78 16.75 37.46 21.37
N MET A 79 17.61 37.94 20.48
CA MET A 79 18.84 38.64 20.86
C MET A 79 18.51 40.01 21.48
N LYS A 80 18.65 40.12 22.80
CA LYS A 80 18.90 41.40 23.49
C LYS A 80 20.24 41.34 24.20
N LEU A 81 21.26 41.90 23.55
CA LEU A 81 22.51 42.29 24.19
C LEU A 81 22.19 43.40 25.19
N HIS A 82 22.63 43.29 26.44
CA HIS A 82 23.19 44.34 27.32
C HIS A 82 23.56 43.67 28.66
N GLY A 83 24.78 43.92 29.15
CA GLY A 83 25.11 43.72 30.56
C GLY A 83 26.31 42.82 30.84
N ASN A 84 27.44 43.47 31.17
CA ASN A 84 28.64 42.85 31.72
C ASN A 84 28.32 42.07 33.00
N GLY A 85 28.43 40.74 32.94
CA GLY A 85 28.29 39.88 34.11
C GLY A 85 29.15 38.63 33.95
N ARG A 86 30.25 38.55 34.69
CA ARG A 86 31.07 37.34 34.81
C ARG A 86 30.24 36.25 35.50
N TYR A 87 29.73 35.29 34.75
CA TYR A 87 29.15 34.06 35.29
C TYR A 87 30.07 32.87 34.99
N ASN A 88 30.61 32.27 36.05
CA ASN A 88 31.30 30.98 36.01
C ASN A 88 30.26 29.87 35.78
N ARG A 89 30.16 29.39 34.54
CA ARG A 89 29.33 28.23 34.19
C ARG A 89 30.20 26.97 34.21
N ARG A 90 30.15 26.22 35.32
CA ARG A 90 30.64 24.83 35.35
C ARG A 90 29.64 23.97 34.59
N TYR A 91 30.04 23.46 33.43
CA TYR A 91 29.32 22.39 32.74
C TYR A 91 29.70 21.08 33.40
N VAL A 92 28.73 20.40 34.02
CA VAL A 92 28.85 19.00 34.42
C VAL A 92 28.43 18.17 33.22
N THR A 93 29.40 17.61 32.52
CA THR A 93 29.19 16.67 31.41
C THR A 93 28.93 15.27 32.00
N GLU A 94 27.68 15.01 32.34
CA GLU A 94 27.25 13.66 32.73
C GLU A 94 27.13 12.80 31.47
N ARG A 95 28.19 12.04 31.17
CA ARG A 95 28.22 11.05 30.10
C ARG A 95 27.37 9.87 30.51
N GLN A 96 26.08 9.90 30.20
CA GLN A 96 25.21 8.75 30.35
C GLN A 96 25.37 7.84 29.11
N SER A 97 26.34 6.94 29.19
CA SER A 97 26.59 5.88 28.22
C SER A 97 25.49 4.82 28.31
N CYS A 98 24.36 5.05 27.63
CA CYS A 98 23.34 4.03 27.42
C CYS A 98 23.73 3.14 26.22
N SER A 99 24.64 2.19 26.46
CA SER A 99 24.88 1.08 25.54
C SER A 99 23.80 0.02 25.74
N SER A 100 22.59 0.28 25.24
CA SER A 100 21.61 -0.79 25.03
C SER A 100 21.95 -1.47 23.72
N GLN A 101 22.71 -2.56 23.79
CA GLN A 101 22.88 -3.44 22.65
C GLN A 101 21.50 -4.00 22.26
N PRO A 102 21.05 -3.84 21.01
CA PRO A 102 19.84 -4.49 20.53
C PRO A 102 20.06 -5.99 20.62
N SER A 103 19.24 -6.61 21.46
CA SER A 103 19.21 -8.00 21.84
C SER A 103 19.26 -8.98 20.67
N ASP A 104 20.14 -9.98 20.80
CA ASP A 104 20.32 -11.18 19.98
C ASP A 104 19.04 -12.02 19.71
N LEU A 105 17.88 -11.64 20.26
CA LEU A 105 16.60 -12.34 20.09
C LEU A 105 16.01 -12.27 18.66
N ASN A 106 16.50 -11.36 17.81
CA ASN A 106 16.06 -11.29 16.42
C ASN A 106 16.83 -12.26 15.50
N ARG A 107 17.98 -12.79 15.95
CA ARG A 107 18.84 -13.65 15.14
C ARG A 107 18.29 -15.08 15.07
N ASP A 108 17.86 -15.63 16.20
CA ASP A 108 17.37 -17.01 16.28
C ASP A 108 16.00 -17.21 15.60
N ARG A 109 15.23 -16.13 15.39
CA ARG A 109 13.93 -16.17 14.70
C ARG A 109 14.06 -16.19 13.18
N ILE A 110 15.21 -15.78 12.64
CA ILE A 110 15.51 -15.82 11.21
C ILE A 110 15.99 -17.23 10.80
N GLU A 111 16.48 -18.04 11.73
CA GLU A 111 17.10 -19.35 11.44
C GLU A 111 16.09 -20.51 11.28
N ALA A 112 14.82 -20.33 11.63
CA ALA A 112 13.75 -21.25 11.26
C ALA A 112 13.15 -20.94 9.88
N MET A 113 13.99 -20.49 8.94
CA MET A 113 13.61 -20.25 7.55
C MET A 113 13.13 -21.56 6.92
N ASP A 114 11.96 -21.49 6.28
CA ASP A 114 11.43 -22.58 5.47
C ASP A 114 12.51 -23.06 4.47
N PRO A 115 12.87 -24.36 4.43
CA PRO A 115 13.86 -24.89 3.49
C PRO A 115 13.51 -24.59 2.02
N THR A 116 12.23 -24.34 1.72
CA THR A 116 11.75 -23.87 0.42
C THR A 116 12.40 -22.54 0.05
N PHE A 117 12.51 -21.62 1.01
CA PHE A 117 13.09 -20.30 0.74
C PHE A 117 14.57 -20.38 0.39
N SER A 118 15.35 -21.23 1.05
CA SER A 118 16.78 -21.40 0.74
C SER A 118 17.02 -21.82 -0.72
N ARG A 119 16.10 -22.61 -1.28
CA ARG A 119 16.20 -23.04 -2.68
C ARG A 119 15.82 -21.94 -3.65
N LEU A 120 14.77 -21.17 -3.34
CA LEU A 120 14.35 -20.01 -4.11
C LEU A 120 15.40 -18.89 -4.07
N GLU A 121 16.04 -18.70 -2.92
CA GLU A 121 17.10 -17.71 -2.71
C GLU A 121 18.28 -17.93 -3.66
N ALA A 122 18.71 -19.19 -3.87
CA ALA A 122 19.78 -19.48 -4.82
C ALA A 122 19.43 -19.02 -6.25
N VAL A 123 18.16 -19.16 -6.65
CA VAL A 123 17.68 -18.72 -7.97
C VAL A 123 17.55 -17.20 -8.02
N LEU A 124 16.95 -16.57 -7.00
CA LEU A 124 16.82 -15.11 -6.91
C LEU A 124 18.17 -14.39 -6.85
N ASN A 125 19.19 -15.00 -6.26
CA ASN A 125 20.57 -14.48 -6.27
C ASN A 125 21.19 -14.44 -7.66
N SER A 126 20.68 -15.23 -8.62
CA SER A 126 21.10 -15.17 -10.03
C SER A 126 20.32 -14.15 -10.86
N CYS A 127 19.21 -13.62 -10.33
CA CYS A 127 18.41 -12.58 -10.97
C CYS A 127 19.06 -11.20 -10.83
N PHE A 128 18.62 -10.27 -11.66
CA PHE A 128 18.96 -8.87 -11.52
C PHE A 128 18.05 -8.27 -10.44
N ASN A 129 18.63 -7.79 -9.33
CA ASN A 129 17.88 -7.32 -8.16
C ASN A 129 18.11 -5.84 -7.88
N SER A 130 17.11 -5.12 -7.35
CA SER A 130 17.26 -3.70 -6.98
C SER A 130 18.12 -3.51 -5.73
N GLY A 131 18.23 -4.55 -4.90
CA GLY A 131 18.96 -4.54 -3.64
C GLY A 131 18.04 -4.52 -2.42
N PRO A 132 18.58 -4.84 -1.23
CA PRO A 132 17.81 -5.00 0.00
C PRO A 132 17.13 -3.69 0.44
N VAL A 133 15.88 -3.80 0.90
CA VAL A 133 15.09 -2.66 1.39
C VAL A 133 15.11 -2.60 2.91
N LEU A 134 15.28 -1.39 3.46
CA LEU A 134 15.25 -1.18 4.91
C LEU A 134 13.85 -1.43 5.48
N GLU A 135 13.81 -2.02 6.67
CA GLU A 135 12.58 -2.27 7.42
C GLU A 135 11.72 -1.01 7.58
N ALA A 136 12.33 0.16 7.83
CA ALA A 136 11.62 1.43 7.93
C ALA A 136 10.92 1.83 6.61
N THR A 137 11.51 1.51 5.47
CA THR A 137 10.92 1.78 4.15
C THR A 137 9.75 0.83 3.88
N ILE A 138 9.88 -0.45 4.25
CA ILE A 138 8.79 -1.43 4.16
C ILE A 138 7.61 -0.97 5.03
N ALA A 139 7.86 -0.61 6.29
CA ALA A 139 6.82 -0.12 7.19
C ALA A 139 6.15 1.18 6.68
N SER A 140 6.93 2.09 6.08
CA SER A 140 6.37 3.30 5.46
C SER A 140 5.44 2.96 4.28
N ALA A 141 5.82 1.99 3.45
CA ALA A 141 5.00 1.53 2.32
C ALA A 141 3.68 0.89 2.77
N GLU A 142 3.73 0.08 3.83
CA GLU A 142 2.55 -0.51 4.47
C GLU A 142 1.59 0.56 4.99
N VAL A 143 2.11 1.59 5.68
CA VAL A 143 1.32 2.72 6.15
C VAL A 143 0.69 3.50 5.00
N GLU A 144 1.44 3.75 3.93
CA GLU A 144 0.94 4.46 2.75
C GLU A 144 -0.18 3.71 2.04
N LEU A 145 -0.04 2.39 1.92
CA LEU A 145 -1.06 1.54 1.29
C LEU A 145 -2.22 1.22 2.23
N GLY A 146 -2.06 1.38 3.54
CA GLY A 146 -3.02 0.97 4.56
C GLY A 146 -3.12 -0.55 4.72
N LEU A 147 -2.04 -1.27 4.43
CA LEU A 147 -1.98 -2.74 4.37
C LEU A 147 -0.75 -3.26 5.10
N LEU A 148 -0.83 -4.47 5.63
CA LEU A 148 0.29 -5.24 6.17
C LEU A 148 0.73 -6.25 5.12
N PHE A 149 2.00 -6.19 4.72
CA PHE A 149 2.57 -7.12 3.76
C PHE A 149 2.76 -8.50 4.39
N PRO A 150 2.50 -9.57 3.63
CA PRO A 150 2.82 -10.93 4.03
C PRO A 150 4.26 -11.11 4.52
N PRO A 151 4.51 -11.89 5.59
CA PRO A 151 5.85 -12.12 6.10
C PRO A 151 6.86 -12.58 5.03
N SER A 152 6.44 -13.47 4.13
CA SER A 152 7.29 -13.92 3.04
C SER A 152 7.63 -12.83 2.01
N TYR A 153 6.68 -11.95 1.69
CA TYR A 153 6.93 -10.83 0.78
C TYR A 153 7.85 -9.79 1.43
N ARG A 154 7.66 -9.51 2.74
CA ARG A 154 8.59 -8.67 3.51
C ARG A 154 10.00 -9.22 3.52
N LEU A 155 10.15 -10.54 3.68
CA LEU A 155 11.44 -11.21 3.61
C LEU A 155 12.10 -11.00 2.24
N PHE A 156 11.33 -11.14 1.15
CA PHE A 156 11.80 -10.84 -0.21
C PHE A 156 12.24 -9.39 -0.37
N LEU A 157 11.42 -8.42 0.05
CA LEU A 157 11.76 -6.99 -0.01
C LEU A 157 13.06 -6.68 0.75
N SER A 158 13.21 -7.25 1.96
CA SER A 158 14.38 -7.00 2.81
C SER A 158 15.70 -7.54 2.24
N ARG A 159 15.64 -8.52 1.33
CA ARG A 159 16.83 -9.15 0.73
C ARG A 159 17.11 -8.66 -0.68
N PHE A 160 16.07 -8.58 -1.51
CA PHE A 160 16.19 -8.35 -2.95
C PHE A 160 15.60 -7.01 -3.39
N GLY A 161 14.62 -6.50 -2.65
CA GLY A 161 13.85 -5.30 -2.97
C GLY A 161 12.87 -5.53 -4.10
N ALA A 162 13.37 -5.58 -5.32
CA ALA A 162 12.68 -5.97 -6.55
C ALA A 162 13.57 -6.93 -7.34
N SER A 163 13.01 -7.75 -8.21
CA SER A 163 13.78 -8.76 -8.94
C SER A 163 13.30 -8.90 -10.38
N LEU A 164 14.23 -9.00 -11.31
CA LEU A 164 13.98 -9.28 -12.73
C LEU A 164 14.96 -10.35 -13.20
N GLY A 165 14.44 -11.48 -13.67
CA GLY A 165 15.26 -12.59 -14.14
C GLY A 165 14.44 -13.83 -14.40
N ASN A 166 14.98 -14.80 -15.14
CA ASN A 166 14.29 -16.06 -15.45
C ASN A 166 12.87 -15.87 -16.05
N GLY A 167 12.68 -14.79 -16.83
CA GLY A 167 11.40 -14.47 -17.45
C GLY A 167 10.33 -13.92 -16.50
N ILE A 168 10.70 -13.58 -15.25
CA ILE A 168 9.78 -13.07 -14.24
C ILE A 168 10.23 -11.70 -13.76
N GLU A 169 9.29 -10.79 -13.56
CA GLU A 169 9.49 -9.49 -12.91
C GLU A 169 8.66 -9.45 -11.63
N ILE A 170 9.32 -9.21 -10.49
CA ILE A 170 8.69 -9.08 -9.19
C ILE A 170 8.89 -7.65 -8.69
N TYR A 171 7.76 -6.97 -8.49
CA TYR A 171 7.71 -5.58 -8.07
C TYR A 171 8.14 -5.45 -6.62
N GLY A 172 8.69 -4.29 -6.30
CA GLY A 172 9.31 -4.06 -5.01
C GLY A 172 9.29 -2.60 -4.59
N LEU A 173 10.22 -2.26 -3.70
CA LEU A 173 10.42 -0.89 -3.24
C LEU A 173 11.82 -0.43 -3.66
N PRO A 174 12.03 -0.12 -4.96
CA PRO A 174 13.33 0.31 -5.43
C PRO A 174 13.77 1.59 -4.72
N PRO A 175 15.09 1.80 -4.53
CA PRO A 175 15.57 3.07 -4.01
C PRO A 175 15.12 4.20 -4.94
N SER A 176 14.82 5.38 -4.36
CA SER A 176 14.40 6.57 -5.11
C SER A 176 15.33 6.80 -6.30
N THR A 177 14.81 6.61 -7.51
CA THR A 177 15.57 6.82 -8.74
C THR A 177 15.71 8.31 -9.03
N ASP A 178 16.78 8.65 -9.74
CA ASP A 178 16.99 9.98 -10.32
C ASP A 178 15.78 10.33 -11.21
N PRO A 179 15.10 11.48 -11.00
CA PRO A 179 13.96 11.89 -11.83
C PRO A 179 14.30 12.05 -13.32
N ASP A 180 15.58 12.23 -13.65
CA ASP A 180 16.03 12.38 -15.04
C ASP A 180 16.26 11.03 -15.75
N GLN A 181 16.10 9.90 -15.04
CA GLN A 181 16.23 8.56 -15.62
C GLN A 181 14.92 7.78 -15.53
N PRO A 182 14.57 6.99 -16.57
CA PRO A 182 13.41 6.12 -16.48
C PRO A 182 13.62 5.11 -15.34
N PRO A 183 12.58 4.83 -14.52
CA PRO A 183 12.70 3.87 -13.45
C PRO A 183 13.02 2.50 -14.05
N GLN A 184 14.09 1.89 -13.56
CA GLN A 184 14.50 0.55 -13.98
C GLN A 184 13.62 -0.55 -13.36
N TRP A 185 12.98 -0.23 -12.25
CA TRP A 185 12.22 -1.17 -11.42
C TRP A 185 10.78 -0.69 -11.29
N SER A 186 9.87 -1.66 -11.22
CA SER A 186 8.47 -1.40 -10.93
C SER A 186 8.26 -1.25 -9.41
N ASP A 187 7.78 -0.07 -9.02
CA ASP A 187 7.45 0.27 -7.63
C ASP A 187 6.05 -0.24 -7.28
N VAL A 188 5.96 -1.08 -6.26
CA VAL A 188 4.71 -1.77 -5.85
C VAL A 188 3.63 -0.79 -5.40
N ILE A 189 4.00 0.33 -4.79
CA ILE A 189 3.03 1.34 -4.31
C ILE A 189 2.40 2.04 -5.52
N THR A 190 3.25 2.53 -6.42
CA THR A 190 2.86 3.26 -7.63
C THR A 190 2.00 2.37 -8.54
N ALA A 191 2.42 1.13 -8.75
CA ALA A 191 1.69 0.13 -9.51
C ALA A 191 0.29 -0.12 -8.91
N THR A 192 0.24 -0.43 -7.61
CA THR A 192 -1.02 -0.69 -6.88
C THR A 192 -1.97 0.51 -6.92
N VAL A 193 -1.49 1.71 -6.57
CA VAL A 193 -2.32 2.93 -6.53
C VAL A 193 -2.89 3.27 -7.90
N ARG A 194 -2.09 3.08 -8.96
CA ARG A 194 -2.53 3.33 -10.34
C ARG A 194 -3.71 2.45 -10.75
N LEU A 195 -3.78 1.22 -10.27
CA LEU A 195 -4.82 0.27 -10.66
C LEU A 195 -6.06 0.25 -9.75
N ARG A 196 -5.99 0.75 -8.51
CA ARG A 196 -7.14 0.80 -7.57
C ARG A 196 -8.45 1.36 -8.16
N PRO A 197 -8.45 2.40 -9.03
CA PRO A 197 -9.69 2.89 -9.65
C PRO A 197 -10.43 1.87 -10.53
N HIS A 198 -9.82 0.76 -10.90
CA HIS A 198 -10.33 -0.21 -11.89
C HIS A 198 -10.98 -1.46 -11.27
N SER A 199 -11.54 -1.35 -10.06
CA SER A 199 -12.24 -2.45 -9.35
C SER A 199 -11.35 -3.56 -8.80
N LEU A 200 -10.08 -3.27 -8.52
CA LEU A 200 -9.22 -4.20 -7.79
C LEU A 200 -9.71 -4.39 -6.34
N PRO A 201 -9.49 -5.57 -5.74
CA PRO A 201 -9.69 -5.77 -4.31
C PRO A 201 -8.87 -4.75 -3.51
N GLU A 202 -9.51 -4.00 -2.61
CA GLU A 202 -8.86 -2.93 -1.83
C GLU A 202 -7.69 -3.44 -0.97
N ASN A 203 -7.74 -4.71 -0.59
CA ASN A 203 -6.75 -5.40 0.22
C ASN A 203 -5.70 -6.16 -0.62
N SER A 204 -5.39 -5.68 -1.82
CA SER A 204 -4.40 -6.33 -2.68
C SER A 204 -3.35 -5.36 -3.21
N VAL A 205 -2.15 -5.89 -3.46
CA VAL A 205 -1.02 -5.14 -4.04
C VAL A 205 -0.52 -5.84 -5.29
N GLU A 206 -0.21 -5.08 -6.33
CA GLU A 206 0.32 -5.64 -7.58
C GLU A 206 1.79 -6.02 -7.40
N ILE A 207 2.12 -7.30 -7.58
CA ILE A 207 3.48 -7.81 -7.35
C ILE A 207 4.20 -8.23 -8.64
N SER A 208 3.48 -8.39 -9.75
CA SER A 208 4.03 -8.83 -11.03
C SER A 208 3.01 -8.61 -12.14
N HIS A 209 3.46 -8.64 -13.40
CA HIS A 209 2.62 -8.58 -14.58
C HIS A 209 3.24 -9.47 -15.67
N ASP A 210 2.41 -10.11 -16.50
CA ASP A 210 2.88 -11.04 -17.54
C ASP A 210 3.40 -10.34 -18.82
N GLY A 211 3.38 -9.02 -18.82
CA GLY A 211 3.73 -8.17 -19.96
C GLY A 211 2.59 -7.96 -20.97
N MET A 212 1.41 -8.56 -20.73
CA MET A 212 0.24 -8.50 -21.61
C MET A 212 -0.94 -7.80 -20.91
N GLU A 213 -1.97 -8.54 -20.50
CA GLU A 213 -3.19 -7.99 -19.89
C GLU A 213 -3.47 -8.61 -18.51
N TYR A 214 -2.55 -9.44 -17.98
CA TYR A 214 -2.72 -10.10 -16.69
C TYR A 214 -1.71 -9.56 -15.66
N GLY A 215 -2.25 -9.01 -14.58
CA GLY A 215 -1.50 -8.65 -13.38
C GLY A 215 -1.64 -9.72 -12.30
N TYR A 216 -0.63 -9.83 -11.45
CA TYR A 216 -0.63 -10.71 -10.29
C TYR A 216 -0.66 -9.86 -9.01
N PHE A 217 -1.65 -10.14 -8.16
CA PHE A 217 -1.99 -9.34 -7.00
C PHE A 217 -1.88 -10.19 -5.74
N LEU A 218 -1.05 -9.75 -4.80
CA LEU A 218 -0.93 -10.37 -3.49
C LEU A 218 -2.00 -9.81 -2.56
N GLN A 219 -2.83 -10.67 -1.98
CA GLN A 219 -3.76 -10.23 -0.95
C GLN A 219 -3.01 -9.98 0.36
N CYS A 220 -3.28 -8.82 0.96
CA CYS A 220 -2.69 -8.36 2.20
C CYS A 220 -3.76 -8.28 3.30
N SER A 221 -3.32 -8.30 4.55
CA SER A 221 -4.20 -8.06 5.70
C SER A 221 -4.14 -6.60 6.11
N THR A 222 -5.18 -6.11 6.78
CA THR A 222 -5.16 -4.79 7.42
C THR A 222 -4.87 -4.88 8.92
N SER A 223 -4.92 -6.08 9.51
CA SER A 223 -4.85 -6.26 10.96
C SER A 223 -3.98 -7.43 11.42
N ASP A 224 -3.76 -8.43 10.57
CA ASP A 224 -3.01 -9.63 10.89
C ASP A 224 -1.63 -9.62 10.22
N PRO A 225 -0.54 -9.36 10.96
CA PRO A 225 0.82 -9.33 10.42
C PRO A 225 1.39 -10.72 10.09
N GLN A 226 0.68 -11.81 10.38
CA GLN A 226 1.11 -13.18 10.05
C GLN A 226 0.35 -13.76 8.85
N PHE A 227 -0.57 -12.98 8.27
CA PHE A 227 -1.34 -13.39 7.11
C PHE A 227 -0.45 -13.44 5.86
N GLU A 228 -0.31 -14.62 5.26
CA GLU A 228 0.48 -14.80 4.03
C GLU A 228 -0.27 -14.39 2.75
N GLY A 229 -1.59 -14.56 2.74
CA GLY A 229 -2.48 -14.16 1.64
C GLY A 229 -2.25 -14.87 0.29
N PRO A 230 -3.31 -15.23 -0.45
CA PRO A 230 -3.15 -15.80 -1.78
C PRO A 230 -2.67 -14.76 -2.80
N VAL A 231 -2.08 -15.25 -3.89
CA VAL A 231 -1.82 -14.48 -5.11
C VAL A 231 -2.95 -14.72 -6.09
N ILE A 232 -3.54 -13.63 -6.58
CA ILE A 232 -4.66 -13.59 -7.52
C ILE A 232 -4.15 -13.06 -8.86
N GLU A 233 -4.39 -13.79 -9.93
CA GLU A 233 -4.24 -13.29 -11.29
C GLU A 233 -5.51 -12.54 -11.69
N TRP A 234 -5.35 -11.33 -12.19
CA TRP A 234 -6.45 -10.46 -12.60
C TRP A 234 -6.23 -9.98 -14.03
N GLY A 235 -7.26 -10.10 -14.87
CA GLY A 235 -7.24 -9.69 -16.26
C GLY A 235 -8.60 -9.90 -16.93
N PRO A 236 -8.76 -9.55 -18.21
CA PRO A 236 -10.06 -9.55 -18.91
C PRO A 236 -10.78 -10.90 -18.94
N SER A 237 -10.05 -12.01 -18.81
CA SER A 237 -10.63 -13.36 -18.79
C SER A 237 -11.08 -13.84 -17.41
N HIS A 238 -10.71 -13.13 -16.33
CA HIS A 238 -11.02 -13.52 -14.95
C HIS A 238 -11.99 -12.52 -14.32
N ASP A 239 -13.29 -12.80 -14.44
CA ASP A 239 -14.38 -11.98 -13.89
C ASP A 239 -14.36 -11.98 -12.34
N GLY A 240 -13.49 -11.16 -11.75
CA GLY A 240 -13.23 -11.11 -10.31
C GLY A 240 -11.91 -11.75 -9.85
N GLY A 241 -11.01 -12.09 -10.79
CA GLY A 241 -9.70 -12.66 -10.50
C GLY A 241 -9.70 -14.15 -10.17
N GLN A 242 -8.57 -14.82 -10.42
CA GLN A 242 -8.36 -16.25 -10.13
C GLN A 242 -7.20 -16.42 -9.14
N VAL A 243 -7.40 -17.18 -8.06
CA VAL A 243 -6.31 -17.57 -7.17
C VAL A 243 -5.36 -18.52 -7.90
N VAL A 244 -4.09 -18.12 -8.02
CA VAL A 244 -3.04 -18.91 -8.70
C VAL A 244 -2.04 -19.53 -7.72
N ALA A 245 -1.90 -18.95 -6.53
CA ALA A 245 -1.07 -19.49 -5.45
C ALA A 245 -1.65 -19.11 -4.08
N LEU A 246 -1.38 -19.92 -3.04
CA LEU A 246 -1.87 -19.69 -1.67
C LEU A 246 -0.98 -18.74 -0.87
N SER A 247 0.24 -18.48 -1.34
CA SER A 247 1.19 -17.54 -0.75
C SER A 247 2.12 -16.96 -1.81
N PHE A 248 2.82 -15.88 -1.47
CA PHE A 248 3.85 -15.30 -2.32
C PHE A 248 5.00 -16.27 -2.63
N MET A 249 5.39 -17.12 -1.67
CA MET A 249 6.46 -18.11 -1.88
C MET A 249 6.08 -19.21 -2.86
N GLU A 250 4.84 -19.69 -2.74
CA GLU A 250 4.31 -20.68 -3.69
C GLU A 250 4.26 -20.08 -5.09
N PHE A 251 3.82 -18.82 -5.22
CA PHE A 251 3.84 -18.09 -6.49
C PHE A 251 5.26 -18.03 -7.09
N LEU A 252 6.27 -17.59 -6.31
CA LEU A 252 7.66 -17.57 -6.78
C LEU A 252 8.15 -18.95 -7.22
N GLN A 253 7.84 -20.00 -6.44
CA GLN A 253 8.22 -21.36 -6.79
C GLN A 253 7.60 -21.81 -8.11
N GLN A 254 6.30 -21.53 -8.32
CA GLN A 254 5.62 -21.85 -9.57
C GLN A 254 6.24 -21.10 -10.75
N GLN A 255 6.51 -19.80 -10.59
CA GLN A 255 7.08 -18.97 -11.67
C GLN A 255 8.50 -19.41 -12.06
N LEU A 256 9.33 -19.79 -11.09
CA LEU A 256 10.70 -20.26 -11.35
C LEU A 256 10.79 -21.71 -11.86
N SER A 257 9.68 -22.45 -11.83
CA SER A 257 9.61 -23.84 -12.32
C SER A 257 9.15 -23.95 -13.78
N ARG A 258 8.77 -22.83 -14.41
CA ARG A 258 8.33 -22.75 -15.81
C ARG A 258 9.53 -22.76 -16.75
#